data_AF-A0A1Y1RCL5-F1
#
_entry.id   AF-A0A1Y1RCL5-F1
#
_cell.length_a   1.000
_cell.length_b   1.000
_cell.length_c   1.000
_cell.angle_alpha   90.00
_cell.angle_beta   90.00
_cell.angle_gamma   90.00
#
_symmetry.space_group_name_H-M   'P 1'
#
loop_
_entity.id
_entity.type
_entity.pdbx_description
1 polymer ?
#
loop_
_entity_poly.entity_id
_entity_poly.type
_entity_poly.pdbx_seq_one_letter_code
_entity_poly.pdbx_strand_id
1 'polypeptide(L)'
;MNKMILALAVMGISVAGLQAGSVKCKFPVIKCEPVWKTVIKKIPHQECWEEVQKSPIKYKASELCEAGGVVVAKKCIVTKCKTVYTSVEEKVLVGYKNYAKCGCNTFYKVSNCKLKFIDTTINY
;
A
#
# COMPACT_ATOMS: atom_id res chain seq x y z
N MET A 1 -7.42 40.60 67.17
CA MET A 1 -7.08 39.42 66.33
C MET A 1 -8.32 38.95 65.60
N ASN A 2 -8.17 38.51 64.34
CA ASN A 2 -9.13 37.70 63.54
C ASN A 2 -10.11 38.35 62.54
N LYS A 3 -9.94 39.61 62.09
CA LYS A 3 -10.78 40.13 60.97
C LYS A 3 -10.05 40.56 59.70
N MET A 4 -8.71 40.51 59.65
CA MET A 4 -7.93 40.91 58.46
C MET A 4 -7.59 39.80 57.47
N ILE A 5 -7.82 38.52 57.80
CA ILE A 5 -7.42 37.41 56.92
C ILE A 5 -8.48 37.10 55.83
N LEU A 6 -9.71 37.59 55.98
CA LEU A 6 -10.79 37.26 55.05
C LEU A 6 -10.79 38.08 53.74
N ALA A 7 -10.03 39.18 53.67
CA ALA A 7 -10.02 40.07 52.50
C ALA A 7 -9.04 39.64 51.40
N LEU A 8 -8.06 38.79 51.71
CA LEU A 8 -7.08 38.28 50.73
C LEU A 8 -7.54 37.02 49.99
N ALA A 9 -8.61 36.37 50.44
CA ALA A 9 -9.15 35.16 49.81
C ALA A 9 -10.09 35.45 48.62
N VAL A 10 -10.56 36.68 48.44
CA VAL A 10 -11.56 37.04 47.41
C VAL A 10 -10.94 37.63 46.14
N MET A 11 -9.67 38.06 46.17
CA MET A 11 -8.96 38.62 45.00
C MET A 11 -7.96 37.65 44.36
N GLY A 12 -8.03 36.35 44.66
CA GLY A 12 -7.06 35.35 44.20
C GLY A 12 -7.46 34.52 42.97
N ILE A 13 -8.66 34.74 42.40
CA ILE A 13 -9.19 33.90 41.31
C ILE A 13 -9.78 34.76 40.19
N SER A 14 -9.07 35.79 39.76
CA SER A 14 -9.16 36.20 38.34
C SER A 14 -8.14 35.38 37.58
N VAL A 15 -8.39 34.07 37.47
CA VAL A 15 -7.69 33.24 36.48
C VAL A 15 -7.99 33.89 35.16
N ALA A 16 -6.98 34.50 34.55
CA ALA A 16 -7.05 34.98 33.19
C ALA A 16 -7.54 33.80 32.35
N GLY A 17 -8.79 33.85 31.91
CA GLY A 17 -9.28 32.92 30.92
C GLY A 17 -8.47 33.17 29.67
N LEU A 18 -7.44 32.34 29.42
CA LEU A 18 -6.92 32.19 28.07
C LEU A 18 -8.11 31.74 27.23
N GLN A 19 -8.66 32.66 26.45
CA GLN A 19 -9.65 32.32 25.45
C GLN A 19 -8.93 31.49 24.39
N ALA A 20 -8.90 30.17 24.59
CA ALA A 20 -8.43 29.24 23.58
C ALA A 20 -9.39 29.32 22.39
N GLY A 21 -8.96 30.04 21.36
CA GLY A 21 -9.70 30.21 20.11
C GLY A 21 -9.17 29.22 19.07
N SER A 22 -10.02 28.80 18.13
CA SER A 22 -9.57 28.04 16.96
C SER A 22 -10.03 28.77 15.69
N VAL A 23 -9.10 29.07 14.80
CA VAL A 23 -9.39 29.76 13.52
C VAL A 23 -8.95 28.89 12.36
N LYS A 24 -9.82 28.77 11.36
CA LYS A 24 -9.50 28.11 10.08
C LYS A 24 -8.74 29.07 9.19
N CYS A 25 -7.51 28.71 8.84
CA CYS A 25 -6.62 29.51 8.03
C CYS A 25 -6.22 28.75 6.76
N LYS A 26 -5.95 29.49 5.68
CA LYS A 26 -5.41 28.97 4.43
C LYS A 26 -3.97 29.42 4.27
N PHE A 27 -3.03 28.48 4.25
CA PHE A 27 -1.61 28.80 4.10
C PHE A 27 -1.11 28.53 2.69
N PRO A 28 -0.42 29.47 2.02
CA PRO A 28 0.14 29.22 0.71
C PRO A 28 1.24 28.15 0.79
N VAL A 29 1.24 27.24 -0.19
CA VAL A 29 2.27 26.21 -0.30
C VAL A 29 3.57 26.82 -0.82
N ILE A 30 4.66 26.59 -0.11
CA ILE A 30 6.00 27.10 -0.45
C ILE A 30 6.87 26.07 -1.16
N LYS A 31 6.60 24.77 -0.97
CA LYS A 31 7.38 23.68 -1.54
C LYS A 31 6.53 22.43 -1.71
N CYS A 32 6.75 21.69 -2.79
CA CYS A 32 6.15 20.37 -3.01
C CYS A 32 7.25 19.34 -3.26
N GLU A 33 7.18 18.21 -2.56
CA GLU A 33 8.10 17.07 -2.76
C GLU A 33 7.30 15.81 -3.12
N PRO A 34 7.69 15.06 -4.17
CA PRO A 34 7.01 13.82 -4.52
C PRO A 34 7.26 12.73 -3.46
N VAL A 35 6.23 11.94 -3.18
CA VAL A 35 6.31 10.78 -2.29
C VAL A 35 6.20 9.53 -3.14
N TRP A 36 7.23 8.69 -3.07
CA TRP A 36 7.31 7.44 -3.81
C TRP A 36 7.14 6.26 -2.86
N LYS A 37 6.48 5.20 -3.33
CA LYS A 37 6.37 3.92 -2.62
C LYS A 37 6.82 2.80 -3.54
N THR A 38 7.65 1.91 -3.03
CA THR A 38 7.97 0.65 -3.70
C THR A 38 6.81 -0.33 -3.51
N VAL A 39 6.27 -0.84 -4.60
CA VAL A 39 5.21 -1.85 -4.61
C VAL A 39 5.76 -3.11 -5.28
N ILE A 40 5.54 -4.26 -4.66
CA ILE A 40 5.90 -5.56 -5.23
C ILE A 40 4.69 -6.08 -6.02
N LYS A 41 4.82 -6.17 -7.34
CA LYS A 41 3.80 -6.75 -8.22
C LYS A 41 4.14 -8.21 -8.47
N LYS A 42 3.16 -9.10 -8.30
CA LYS A 42 3.27 -10.51 -8.68
C LYS A 42 2.63 -10.70 -10.04
N ILE A 43 3.44 -10.97 -11.05
CA ILE A 43 2.98 -11.17 -12.43
C ILE A 43 2.87 -12.69 -12.65
N PRO A 44 1.68 -13.24 -12.93
CA PRO A 44 1.54 -14.65 -13.28
C PRO A 44 1.98 -14.89 -14.71
N HIS A 45 2.77 -15.94 -14.95
CA HIS A 45 3.06 -16.47 -16.27
C HIS A 45 2.95 -17.99 -16.26
N GLN A 46 2.65 -18.58 -17.43
CA GLN A 46 2.58 -20.03 -17.57
C GLN A 46 3.93 -20.56 -18.04
N GLU A 47 4.51 -21.48 -17.27
CA GLU A 47 5.65 -22.28 -17.68
C GLU A 47 5.13 -23.65 -18.09
N CYS A 48 5.28 -23.98 -19.38
CA CYS A 48 4.88 -25.27 -19.93
C CYS A 48 6.12 -26.09 -20.31
N TRP A 49 6.06 -27.39 -20.05
CA TRP A 49 7.10 -28.34 -20.42
C TRP A 49 6.48 -29.66 -20.88
N GLU A 50 7.23 -30.35 -21.73
CA GLU A 50 6.86 -31.68 -22.21
C GLU A 50 7.41 -32.75 -21.26
N GLU A 51 6.54 -33.65 -20.81
CA GLU A 51 6.92 -34.78 -19.99
C GLU A 51 6.62 -36.07 -20.76
N VAL A 52 7.64 -36.92 -20.90
CA VAL A 52 7.47 -38.25 -21.51
C VAL A 52 6.88 -39.18 -20.46
N GLN A 53 5.62 -39.57 -20.63
CA GLN A 53 4.96 -40.54 -19.77
C GLN A 53 4.99 -41.93 -20.40
N LYS A 54 5.29 -42.94 -19.58
CA LYS A 54 5.20 -44.36 -19.98
C LYS A 54 3.81 -44.86 -19.63
N SER A 55 3.13 -45.49 -20.59
CA SER A 55 1.83 -46.10 -20.31
C SER A 55 1.98 -47.22 -19.26
N PRO A 56 1.15 -47.26 -18.21
CA PRO A 56 1.16 -48.37 -17.25
C PRO A 56 0.57 -49.67 -17.82
N ILE A 57 0.03 -49.64 -19.04
CA ILE A 57 -0.57 -50.78 -19.72
C ILE A 57 0.49 -51.88 -19.89
N LYS A 58 0.36 -52.94 -19.10
CA LYS A 58 1.07 -54.21 -19.31
C LYS A 58 0.31 -54.99 -20.38
N TYR A 59 0.76 -54.89 -21.62
CA TYR A 59 0.22 -55.70 -22.71
C TYR A 59 0.48 -57.19 -22.39
N LYS A 60 -0.57 -58.02 -22.33
CA LYS A 60 -0.42 -59.42 -22.71
C LYS A 60 -0.57 -59.45 -24.22
N ALA A 61 0.39 -60.03 -24.94
CA ALA A 61 0.21 -60.33 -26.35
C ALA A 61 -1.01 -61.25 -26.45
N SER A 62 -2.17 -60.71 -26.82
CA SER A 62 -3.26 -61.56 -27.29
C SER A 62 -2.78 -62.18 -28.59
N GLU A 63 -2.93 -63.50 -28.70
CA GLU A 63 -2.63 -64.29 -29.89
C GLU A 63 -3.18 -63.61 -31.15
N LEU A 64 -2.46 -63.82 -32.26
CA LEU A 64 -2.64 -63.16 -33.56
C LEU A 64 -4.10 -62.86 -33.89
N CYS A 65 -4.41 -61.57 -34.06
CA CYS A 65 -5.62 -61.17 -34.77
C CYS A 65 -5.27 -60.83 -36.23
N GLU A 66 -6.05 -61.39 -37.16
CA GLU A 66 -5.89 -61.25 -38.62
C GLU A 66 -6.26 -59.85 -39.17
N ALA A 67 -6.64 -58.91 -38.30
CA ALA A 67 -7.03 -57.56 -38.68
C ALA A 67 -6.02 -56.52 -38.19
N GLY A 68 -4.93 -56.36 -38.94
CA GLY A 68 -4.45 -55.02 -39.33
C GLY A 68 -4.05 -53.99 -38.26
N GLY A 69 -3.61 -54.41 -37.08
CA GLY A 69 -2.72 -53.63 -36.21
C GLY A 69 -3.37 -52.68 -35.19
N VAL A 70 -2.78 -52.65 -33.98
CA VAL A 70 -3.03 -51.61 -32.98
C VAL A 70 -1.70 -50.90 -32.71
N VAL A 71 -1.56 -49.66 -33.17
CA VAL A 71 -0.40 -48.82 -32.84
C VAL A 71 -0.65 -48.17 -31.49
N VAL A 72 -0.08 -48.74 -30.42
CA VAL A 72 -0.08 -48.12 -29.09
C VAL A 72 1.33 -47.64 -28.77
N ALA A 73 1.51 -46.32 -28.72
CA ALA A 73 2.80 -45.73 -28.38
C ALA A 73 3.13 -46.01 -26.91
N LYS A 74 4.22 -46.76 -26.67
CA LYS A 74 4.76 -47.08 -25.31
C LYS A 74 5.14 -45.83 -24.50
N LYS A 75 5.32 -44.69 -25.18
CA LYS A 75 5.66 -43.39 -24.63
C LYS A 75 4.71 -42.35 -25.25
N CYS A 76 4.05 -41.57 -24.42
CA CYS A 76 3.32 -40.38 -24.86
C CYS A 76 4.04 -39.14 -24.34
N ILE A 77 4.03 -38.07 -25.14
CA ILE A 77 4.49 -36.76 -24.69
C ILE A 77 3.26 -36.03 -24.18
N VAL A 78 3.28 -35.61 -22.92
CA VAL A 78 2.21 -34.84 -22.31
C VAL A 78 2.74 -33.45 -22.02
N THR A 79 2.09 -32.43 -22.55
CA THR A 79 2.37 -31.04 -22.19
C THR A 79 1.76 -30.74 -20.82
N LYS A 80 2.60 -30.36 -19.86
CA LYS A 80 2.17 -29.88 -18.55
C LYS A 80 2.47 -28.40 -18.46
N CYS A 81 1.59 -27.66 -17.82
CA CYS A 81 1.77 -26.24 -17.56
C CYS A 81 1.59 -25.96 -16.08
N LYS A 82 2.39 -25.04 -15.54
CA LYS A 82 2.26 -24.54 -14.17
C LYS A 82 2.25 -23.02 -14.19
N THR A 83 1.35 -22.42 -13.42
CA THR A 83 1.36 -20.98 -13.18
C THR A 83 2.48 -20.67 -12.19
N VAL A 84 3.43 -19.85 -12.62
CA VAL A 84 4.52 -19.33 -11.80
C VAL A 84 4.31 -17.83 -11.64
N TYR A 85 4.73 -17.29 -10.50
CA TYR A 85 4.60 -15.86 -10.20
C TYR A 85 5.99 -15.24 -10.12
N THR A 86 6.24 -14.24 -10.96
CA THR A 86 7.45 -13.43 -10.88
C THR A 86 7.15 -12.17 -10.08
N SER A 87 8.00 -11.86 -9.09
CA SER A 87 7.88 -10.62 -8.32
C SER A 87 8.72 -9.52 -8.97
N VAL A 88 8.09 -8.40 -9.30
CA VAL A 88 8.75 -7.21 -9.86
C VAL A 88 8.56 -6.06 -8.89
N GLU A 89 9.62 -5.33 -8.59
CA GLU A 89 9.57 -4.12 -7.80
C GLU A 89 9.33 -2.90 -8.70
N GLU A 90 8.34 -2.09 -8.34
CA GLU A 90 8.01 -0.86 -9.06
C GLU A 90 7.90 0.31 -8.09
N LYS A 91 8.50 1.45 -8.45
CA LYS A 91 8.34 2.70 -7.70
C LYS A 91 7.14 3.46 -8.24
N VAL A 92 6.09 3.57 -7.42
CA VAL A 92 4.85 4.26 -7.78
C VAL A 92 4.80 5.60 -7.04
N LEU A 93 4.44 6.66 -7.76
CA LEU A 93 4.16 7.97 -7.17
C LEU A 93 2.84 7.87 -6.40
N VAL A 94 2.89 8.07 -5.08
CA VAL A 94 1.69 8.00 -4.23
C VAL A 94 1.13 9.38 -3.90
N GLY A 95 1.89 10.45 -4.14
CA GLY A 95 1.42 11.82 -3.97
C GLY A 95 2.55 12.81 -3.73
N TYR A 96 2.23 13.91 -3.07
CA TYR A 96 3.12 15.01 -2.79
C TYR A 96 3.00 15.44 -1.32
N LYS A 97 4.14 15.69 -0.68
CA LYS A 97 4.21 16.48 0.55
C LYS A 97 4.20 17.96 0.15
N ASN A 98 3.16 18.67 0.54
CA ASN A 98 3.03 20.10 0.33
C ASN A 98 3.40 20.80 1.63
N TYR A 99 4.40 21.67 1.60
CA TYR A 99 4.90 22.38 2.76
C TYR A 99 4.35 23.80 2.79
N ALA A 100 3.95 24.26 3.97
CA ALA A 100 3.55 25.64 4.23
C ALA A 100 4.21 26.14 5.53
N LYS A 101 4.32 27.46 5.67
CA LYS A 101 4.95 28.11 6.81
C LYS A 101 3.92 28.93 7.59
N CYS A 102 3.91 28.76 8.90
CA CYS A 102 3.13 29.58 9.83
C CYS A 102 4.09 30.11 10.91
N GLY A 103 4.35 31.42 10.90
CA GLY A 103 5.38 32.03 11.74
C GLY A 103 6.75 31.38 11.48
N CYS A 104 7.40 30.89 12.54
CA CYS A 104 8.68 30.20 12.45
C CYS A 104 8.56 28.70 12.13
N ASN A 105 7.35 28.13 12.16
CA ASN A 105 7.13 26.70 12.01
C ASN A 105 6.78 26.35 10.57
N THR A 106 7.36 25.25 10.09
CA THR A 106 6.99 24.65 8.79
C THR A 106 6.20 23.38 9.04
N PHE A 107 5.08 23.24 8.36
CA PHE A 107 4.25 22.04 8.42
C PHE A 107 3.95 21.55 7.01
N TYR A 108 3.50 20.30 6.88
CA TYR A 108 3.18 19.74 5.57
C TYR A 108 1.87 18.96 5.58
N LYS A 109 1.26 18.85 4.39
CA LYS A 109 0.10 18.02 4.12
C LYS A 109 0.37 17.12 2.92
N VAL A 110 0.12 15.83 3.08
CA VAL A 110 0.21 14.85 1.99
C VAL A 110 -1.09 14.86 1.20
N SER A 111 -0.98 14.91 -0.12
CA SER A 111 -2.11 14.78 -1.05
C SER A 111 -1.70 14.09 -2.34
N ASN A 112 -2.66 13.58 -3.09
CA ASN A 112 -2.44 12.96 -4.40
C ASN A 112 -1.95 13.94 -5.48
N CYS A 113 -2.14 15.25 -5.28
CA CYS A 113 -1.76 16.31 -6.19
C CYS A 113 -0.96 17.41 -5.48
N LYS A 114 -0.32 18.30 -6.25
CA LYS A 114 0.33 19.51 -5.72
C LYS A 114 -0.74 20.52 -5.32
N LEU A 115 -0.73 20.94 -4.07
CA LEU A 115 -1.68 21.93 -3.54
C LEU A 115 -1.17 23.35 -3.74
N LYS A 116 -2.08 24.30 -3.92
CA LYS A 116 -1.79 25.74 -3.87
C LYS A 116 -1.84 26.28 -2.44
N PHE A 117 -2.77 25.76 -1.64
CA PHE A 117 -2.99 26.16 -0.25
C PHE A 117 -3.21 24.94 0.65
N ILE A 118 -2.82 25.07 1.93
CA ILE A 118 -3.14 24.10 2.98
C ILE A 118 -4.12 24.76 3.95
N ASP A 119 -5.34 24.24 3.95
CA ASP A 119 -6.39 24.64 4.88
C ASP A 119 -6.19 23.87 6.19
N THR A 120 -5.93 24.58 7.29
CA THR A 120 -5.76 24.01 8.63
C THR A 120 -6.35 24.91 9.70
N THR A 121 -6.75 24.33 10.83
CA THR A 121 -7.16 25.07 12.01
C THR A 121 -5.94 25.31 12.89
N ILE A 122 -5.77 26.54 13.38
CA ILE A 122 -4.77 26.90 14.38
C ILE A 122 -5.48 27.28 15.65
N ASN A 123 -4.96 26.78 16.77
CA ASN A 123 -5.39 27.15 18.10
C ASN A 123 -4.46 28.24 18.64
N TYR A 124 -5.00 29.27 19.28
CA TYR A 124 -4.26 30.33 19.97
C TYR A 124 -4.91 30.68 21.30
#